data_AF-A0A1G7FR99-F1
#
_entry.id   AF-A0A1G7FR99-F1
#
_cell.length_a   1.000
_cell.length_b   1.000
_cell.length_c   1.000
_cell.angle_alpha   90.00
_cell.angle_beta   90.00
_cell.angle_gamma   90.00
#
_symmetry.space_group_name_H-M   'P 1'
#
loop_
_entity.id
_entity.type
_entity.pdbx_description
1 polymer ?
#
loop_
_entity_poly.entity_id
_entity_poly.type
_entity_poly.pdbx_seq_one_letter_code
_entity_poly.pdbx_strand_id
1 'polypeptide(L)'
;MKKFPNAFVIIISVIILSWILTYLIPQGAYQGITDPESDITEVINDSYGQISAEHHSAFDLLLAIPKKIVGKANIIVLILLLGGCFYVIEKTRALTQGLQKLVTLLKGKKISID
;
A
#
# COMPACT_ATOMS: atom_id res chain seq x y z
N MET A 1 22.91 -5.40 24.12
CA MET A 1 22.33 -5.75 22.80
C MET A 1 21.30 -4.68 22.45
N LYS A 2 21.57 -3.85 21.44
CA LYS A 2 20.68 -2.74 21.06
C LYS A 2 19.42 -3.36 20.45
N LYS A 3 18.27 -3.23 21.12
CA LYS A 3 16.99 -3.73 20.60
C LYS A 3 16.70 -3.01 19.29
N PHE A 4 16.46 -3.76 18.22
CA PHE A 4 16.00 -3.18 16.96
C PHE A 4 14.77 -2.31 17.24
N PRO A 5 14.69 -1.10 16.66
CA PRO A 5 13.52 -0.25 16.84
C PRO A 5 12.27 -1.01 16.41
N ASN A 6 11.19 -0.84 17.16
CA ASN A 6 9.88 -1.37 16.76
C ASN A 6 9.53 -0.81 15.36
N ALA A 7 8.91 -1.63 14.50
CA ALA A 7 8.48 -1.21 13.16
C ALA A 7 7.69 0.11 13.17
N PHE A 8 6.89 0.35 14.21
CA PHE A 8 6.15 1.59 14.40
C PHE A 8 7.05 2.81 14.53
N VAL A 9 8.17 2.69 15.26
CA VAL A 9 9.16 3.77 15.42
C VAL A 9 9.84 4.08 14.08
N ILE A 10 10.16 3.05 13.30
CA ILE A 10 10.76 3.21 11.98
C ILE A 10 9.79 3.98 11.06
N ILE A 11 8.53 3.56 11.00
CA ILE A 11 7.52 4.19 10.15
C ILE A 11 7.34 5.67 10.53
N ILE A 12 7.19 5.99 11.82
CA ILE A 12 7.06 7.38 12.29
C ILE A 12 8.30 8.20 11.92
N SER A 13 9.50 7.64 12.09
CA SER A 13 10.74 8.35 11.77
C SER A 13 10.84 8.70 10.28
N VAL A 14 10.42 7.80 9.39
CA VAL A 14 10.40 8.03 7.94
C VAL A 14 9.35 9.08 7.57
N ILE A 15 8.18 9.08 8.23
CA ILE A 15 7.13 10.08 8.01
C ILE A 15 7.62 11.49 8.39
N ILE A 16 8.24 11.63 9.57
CA ILE A 16 8.80 12.91 10.02
C ILE A 16 9.91 13.37 9.07
N LEU A 17 10.81 12.47 8.68
CA LEU A 17 11.87 12.77 7.71
C LEU A 17 11.30 13.25 6.38
N SER A 18 10.28 12.57 5.86
CA SER A 18 9.60 12.94 4.61
C SER A 18 8.92 14.31 4.69
N TRP A 19 8.32 14.64 5.84
CA TRP A 19 7.70 15.95 6.05
C TRP A 19 8.75 17.06 6.05
N ILE A 20 9.88 16.88 6.73
CA ILE A 20 11.02 17.83 6.69
C ILE A 20 11.52 18.01 5.26
N LEU A 21 11.63 16.92 4.49
CA LEU A 21 12.10 16.95 3.11
C LEU A 21 11.16 17.72 2.17
N THR A 22 9.87 17.80 2.49
CA THR A 22 8.87 18.54 1.71
C THR A 22 9.11 20.06 1.75
N TYR A 23 9.78 20.58 2.79
CA TYR A 23 10.18 21.99 2.84
C TYR A 23 11.46 22.29 2.06
N LEU A 24 12.30 21.27 1.84
CA LEU A 24 13.57 21.41 1.11
C LEU A 24 13.37 21.30 -0.41
N ILE A 25 12.37 20.54 -0.86
CA ILE A 25 12.15 20.23 -2.27
C ILE A 25 10.89 20.96 -2.75
N PRO A 26 11.01 22.02 -3.59
CA PRO A 26 9.87 22.72 -4.13
C PRO A 26 9.06 21.82 -5.08
N GLN A 27 7.75 21.97 -5.05
CA GLN A 27 6.86 21.22 -5.94
C GLN A 27 6.84 21.87 -7.33
N GLY A 28 7.05 21.08 -8.37
CA GLY A 28 6.93 21.51 -9.76
C GLY A 28 5.96 20.63 -10.52
N ALA A 29 5.26 21.20 -11.49
CA ALA A 29 4.38 20.46 -12.39
C ALA A 29 4.59 20.92 -13.84
N TYR A 30 4.34 20.01 -14.77
CA TYR A 30 4.29 20.30 -16.20
C TYR A 30 2.84 20.48 -16.64
N GLN A 31 2.59 21.44 -17.52
CA GLN A 31 1.25 21.61 -18.10
C GLN A 31 1.10 20.69 -19.31
N GLY A 32 0.08 19.83 -19.26
CA GLY A 32 -0.36 19.03 -20.40
C GLY A 32 -1.57 19.68 -21.05
N ILE A 33 -1.59 19.70 -22.39
CA ILE A 33 -2.79 19.99 -23.16
C ILE A 33 -3.29 18.69 -23.78
N THR A 34 -4.59 18.44 -23.67
CA THR A 34 -5.23 17.30 -24.33
C THR A 34 -5.67 17.76 -25.71
N ASP A 35 -5.06 17.19 -26.75
CA ASP A 35 -5.47 17.49 -28.13
C ASP A 35 -6.81 16.80 -28.42
N PRO A 36 -7.88 17.55 -28.76
CA PRO A 36 -9.23 17.01 -28.91
C PRO A 36 -9.40 16.05 -30.10
N GLU A 37 -8.44 15.96 -31.03
CA GLU A 37 -8.53 15.03 -32.17
C GLU A 37 -7.84 13.67 -31.92
N SER A 38 -6.83 13.62 -31.06
CA SER A 38 -6.00 12.41 -30.89
C SER A 38 -6.17 11.71 -29.55
N ASP A 39 -6.85 12.32 -28.55
CA ASP A 39 -6.97 11.81 -27.17
C ASP A 39 -5.60 11.56 -26.49
N ILE A 40 -4.54 12.17 -27.03
CA ILE A 40 -3.18 12.11 -26.49
C ILE A 40 -2.96 13.40 -25.69
N THR A 41 -2.58 13.25 -24.43
CA THR A 41 -2.16 14.38 -23.59
C THR A 41 -0.70 14.67 -23.89
N GLU A 42 -0.45 15.74 -24.63
CA GLU A 42 0.90 16.19 -24.94
C GLU A 42 1.38 17.18 -23.87
N VAL A 43 2.59 16.94 -23.35
CA VAL A 43 3.23 17.84 -22.39
C VAL A 43 3.83 19.00 -23.17
N ILE A 44 3.46 20.24 -22.83
CA ILE A 44 4.00 21.42 -23.49
C ILE A 44 5.49 21.53 -23.17
N ASN A 45 6.33 21.62 -24.21
CA ASN A 45 7.77 21.88 -24.06
C ASN A 45 8.00 23.18 -23.28
N ASP A 46 8.92 23.16 -22.31
CA ASP A 46 9.27 24.30 -21.45
C ASP A 46 8.16 24.81 -20.48
N SER A 47 7.13 23.99 -20.22
CA SER A 47 6.03 24.33 -19.31
C SER A 47 6.27 24.01 -17.84
N TYR A 48 7.53 23.78 -17.43
CA TYR A 48 7.85 23.52 -16.04
C TYR A 48 7.56 24.78 -15.19
N GLY A 49 6.54 24.70 -14.36
CA GLY A 49 6.20 25.74 -13.40
C GLY A 49 6.31 25.23 -11.98
N GLN A 50 6.88 26.05 -11.08
CA GLN A 50 6.69 25.82 -9.65
C GLN A 50 5.21 26.07 -9.31
N ILE A 51 4.57 25.07 -8.75
CA ILE A 51 3.20 25.18 -8.29
C ILE A 51 3.19 25.71 -6.86
N SER A 52 2.16 26.49 -6.50
CA SER A 52 1.95 26.93 -5.13
C SER A 52 1.66 25.72 -4.25
N ALA A 53 2.70 25.22 -3.58
CA ALA A 53 2.58 24.17 -2.59
C ALA A 53 1.98 24.78 -1.31
N GLU A 54 0.78 24.35 -0.93
CA GLU A 54 0.30 24.57 0.44
C GLU A 54 1.29 23.90 1.39
N HIS A 55 1.92 24.68 2.26
CA HIS A 55 2.82 24.14 3.26
C HIS A 55 1.99 23.38 4.29
N HIS A 56 2.10 22.05 4.31
CA HIS A 56 1.41 21.21 5.27
C HIS A 56 1.88 21.53 6.69
N SER A 57 1.00 22.10 7.51
CA SER A 57 1.31 22.47 8.89
C SER A 57 1.64 21.22 9.72
N ALA A 58 2.33 21.38 10.85
CA ALA A 58 2.59 20.29 11.78
C ALA A 58 1.30 19.59 12.23
N PHE A 59 0.18 20.32 12.27
CA PHE A 59 -1.14 19.75 12.56
C PHE A 59 -1.68 18.88 11.42
N ASP A 60 -1.40 19.23 10.16
CA ASP A 60 -1.78 18.42 9.00
C ASP A 60 -1.04 17.09 8.99
N LEU A 61 0.20 17.05 9.48
CA LEU A 61 0.95 15.81 9.65
C LEU A 61 0.27 14.86 10.65
N LEU A 62 -0.24 15.39 11.76
CA LEU A 62 -0.99 14.61 12.75
C LEU A 62 -2.33 14.13 12.19
N LEU A 63 -3.04 15.00 11.45
CA LEU A 63 -4.30 14.67 10.76
C LEU A 63 -4.10 13.71 9.57
N ALA A 64 -2.90 13.64 8.99
CA ALA A 64 -2.62 12.76 7.87
C ALA A 64 -2.83 11.30 8.25
N ILE A 65 -2.50 10.91 9.49
CA ILE A 65 -2.68 9.53 9.98
C ILE A 65 -4.15 9.11 9.96
N PRO A 66 -5.09 9.77 10.67
CA PRO A 66 -6.50 9.42 10.62
C PRO A 66 -7.10 9.60 9.23
N LYS A 67 -6.73 10.64 8.47
CA LYS A 67 -7.22 10.84 7.09
C LYS A 67 -6.82 9.69 6.16
N LYS A 68 -5.59 9.17 6.29
CA LYS A 68 -5.11 8.00 5.54
C LYS A 68 -5.85 6.73 5.96
N ILE A 69 -6.14 6.55 7.26
CA ILE A 69 -6.93 5.40 7.75
C ILE A 69 -8.31 5.39 7.11
N VAL A 70 -9.01 6.54 7.10
CA VAL A 70 -10.32 6.66 6.44
C VAL A 70 -10.20 6.41 4.93
N GLY A 71 -9.19 6.97 4.27
CA GLY A 71 -8.94 6.75 2.84
C GLY A 71 -8.55 5.31 2.47
N LYS A 72 -8.12 4.50 3.45
CA LYS A 72 -7.79 3.08 3.28
C LYS A 72 -8.77 2.15 4.01
N ALA A 73 -9.92 2.67 4.44
CA ALA A 73 -10.91 1.91 5.20
C ALA A 73 -11.36 0.63 4.47
N ASN A 74 -11.54 0.67 3.16
CA ASN A 74 -11.94 -0.49 2.37
C ASN A 74 -10.94 -1.67 2.50
N ILE A 75 -9.63 -1.38 2.44
CA ILE A 75 -8.59 -2.41 2.59
C ILE A 75 -8.58 -2.97 4.01
N ILE A 76 -8.75 -2.12 5.02
CA ILE A 76 -8.78 -2.54 6.42
C ILE A 76 -9.97 -3.47 6.67
N VAL A 77 -11.15 -3.11 6.19
CA VAL A 77 -12.37 -3.95 6.27
C VAL A 77 -12.17 -5.27 5.54
N LEU A 78 -11.57 -5.25 4.34
CA LEU A 78 -11.25 -6.47 3.59
C LEU A 78 -10.32 -7.40 4.37
N ILE A 79 -9.22 -6.90 4.93
CA ILE A 79 -8.27 -7.71 5.70
C ILE A 79 -8.95 -8.28 6.95
N LEU A 80 -9.80 -7.49 7.62
CA LEU A 80 -10.53 -7.94 8.81
C LEU A 80 -11.54 -9.03 8.47
N LEU A 81 -12.31 -8.86 7.39
CA LEU A 81 -13.24 -9.87 6.89
C LEU A 81 -12.50 -11.13 6.47
N LEU A 82 -11.40 -10.98 5.74
CA LEU A 82 -10.55 -12.10 5.30
C LEU A 82 -10.01 -12.87 6.50
N GLY A 83 -9.54 -12.18 7.55
CA GLY A 83 -9.14 -12.78 8.82
C GLY A 83 -10.27 -13.54 9.50
N GLY A 84 -11.48 -12.99 9.53
CA GLY A 84 -12.68 -13.66 10.06
C GLY A 84 -13.05 -14.92 9.28
N CYS A 85 -13.04 -14.85 7.94
CA CYS A 85 -13.27 -16.02 7.09
C CYS A 85 -12.21 -17.10 7.32
N PHE A 86 -10.92 -16.73 7.35
CA PHE A 86 -9.83 -17.66 7.65
C PHE A 86 -9.99 -18.29 9.04
N TYR A 87 -10.44 -17.54 10.04
CA TYR A 87 -10.71 -18.08 11.37
C TYR A 87 -11.80 -19.16 11.34
N VAL A 88 -12.91 -18.94 10.62
CA VAL A 88 -13.98 -19.94 10.48
C VAL A 88 -13.47 -21.18 9.73
N ILE A 89 -12.73 -20.99 8.64
CA ILE A 89 -12.14 -22.08 7.85
C ILE A 89 -11.17 -22.92 8.70
N GLU A 90 -10.34 -22.26 9.52
CA GLU A 90 -9.39 -22.94 10.40
C GLU A 90 -10.11 -23.68 11.52
N LYS A 91 -11.14 -23.04 12.12
CA LYS A 91 -11.89 -23.64 13.23
C LYS A 91 -12.69 -24.87 12.80
N THR A 92 -13.22 -24.85 11.57
CA THR A 92 -13.88 -26.01 10.96
C THR A 92 -12.89 -27.09 10.51
N ARG A 93 -11.58 -26.82 10.55
CA ARG A 93 -10.51 -27.68 10.02
C ARG A 93 -10.71 -28.07 8.56
N ALA A 94 -11.54 -27.34 7.82
CA ALA A 94 -11.85 -27.63 6.42
C ALA A 94 -10.59 -27.58 5.56
N LEU A 95 -9.73 -26.58 5.80
CA LEU A 95 -8.46 -26.44 5.09
C LEU A 95 -7.50 -27.59 5.37
N THR A 96 -7.31 -27.94 6.65
CA THR A 96 -6.41 -29.03 7.06
C THR A 96 -6.87 -30.39 6.51
N GLN A 97 -8.17 -30.69 6.59
CA GLN A 97 -8.74 -31.94 6.05
C GLN A 97 -8.69 -31.97 4.52
N GLY A 98 -8.90 -30.83 3.86
CA GLY A 98 -8.75 -30.68 2.42
C GLY A 98 -7.31 -30.97 1.96
N LEU A 99 -6.32 -30.41 2.65
CA LEU A 99 -4.90 -30.70 2.38
C LEU A 99 -4.57 -32.18 2.60
N GLN A 100 -5.03 -32.78 3.70
CA GLN A 100 -4.80 -34.21 3.96
C GLN A 100 -5.41 -35.10 2.87
N LYS A 101 -6.64 -34.81 2.43
CA LYS A 101 -7.25 -35.51 1.28
C LYS A 101 -6.42 -35.35 0.01
N LEU A 102 -5.94 -34.14 -0.28
CA LEU A 102 -5.11 -33.87 -1.46
C LEU A 102 -3.81 -34.67 -1.41
N VAL A 103 -3.12 -34.69 -0.27
CA VAL A 103 -1.89 -35.47 -0.08
C VAL A 103 -2.15 -36.96 -0.24
N THR A 104 -3.24 -37.50 0.31
CA THR A 104 -3.58 -38.93 0.15
C THR A 104 -3.91 -39.28 -1.31
N LEU A 105 -4.60 -38.39 -2.03
CA LEU A 105 -4.88 -38.58 -3.46
C LEU A 105 -3.60 -38.59 -4.30
N LEU A 106 -2.62 -37.75 -3.96
CA LEU A 106 -1.35 -37.66 -4.68
C LEU A 106 -0.35 -38.76 -4.27
N LYS A 107 -0.42 -39.30 -3.05
CA LYS A 107 0.48 -40.36 -2.54
C LYS A 107 0.44 -41.66 -3.36
N GLY A 108 -0.67 -41.94 -4.05
CA GLY A 108 -0.85 -43.11 -4.93
C GLY A 108 -0.36 -42.93 -6.36
N LYS A 109 -0.06 -41.69 -6.78
CA LYS A 109 0.58 -41.41 -8.08
C LYS A 109 2.08 -41.34 -7.84
N LYS A 110 2.79 -42.46 -8.03
CA LYS A 110 4.25 -42.44 -8.18
C LYS A 110 4.58 -41.44 -9.29
N ILE A 111 5.05 -40.27 -8.90
CA ILE A 111 5.74 -39.35 -9.79
C ILE A 111 7.11 -40.01 -9.99
N SER A 112 7.18 -40.97 -10.91
CA SER A 112 8.46 -41.45 -11.43
C SER A 112 9.00 -40.29 -12.26
N ILE A 113 9.79 -39.46 -11.60
CA ILE A 113 10.70 -38.56 -12.29
C ILE A 113 11.97 -39.40 -12.37
N ASP A 114 12.11 -40.12 -13.49
CA ASP A 114 13.41 -40.63 -13.95
C ASP A 114 14.33 -39.46 -14.30
#